data_AF-A0A7G8ULV7-F1
#
_entry.id   AF-A0A7G8ULV7-F1
#
_cell.length_a   1.000
_cell.length_b   1.000
_cell.length_c   1.000
_cell.angle_alpha   90.00
_cell.angle_beta   90.00
_cell.angle_gamma   90.00
#
_symmetry.space_group_name_H-M   'P 1'
#
loop_
_entity.id
_entity.type
_entity.pdbx_description
1 polymer ?
#
loop_
_entity_poly.entity_id
_entity_poly.type
_entity_poly.pdbx_seq_one_letter_code
_entity_poly.pdbx_strand_id
1 'polypeptide(L)'
;MPTNGQGNDYARSLSLLWGSQTVPGRSGLTVQKIVSAGMEMADENGIEQLSMRKVAERLGVGAMSLYTYVPSKSELLDLMLDKAQADLYDSGGDIRGACGGEWSEAIRYIAKTNWELYRKHPWIVDLSGRRPVMGPHVLLKYELELCALDGIGLSDIEMDSTLSLLLMHVESCARLQFSMQRTEASSELDDNEWWLELSPVLDNITDWSRFPVSSRVGNAAGEMHQSAYSPEHAYLFGLERIIAGTAALIGKAT
;
A
#
# COMPACT_ATOMS: atom_id res chain seq x y z
N MET A 1 -36.33 1.00 -15.06
CA MET A 1 -36.32 2.48 -14.99
C MET A 1 -36.09 2.90 -13.54
N PRO A 2 -35.32 3.97 -13.24
CA PRO A 2 -34.07 4.41 -13.88
C PRO A 2 -32.91 4.56 -12.85
N THR A 3 -31.73 4.88 -13.40
CA THR A 3 -30.36 4.98 -12.87
C THR A 3 -30.11 5.77 -11.59
N ASN A 4 -29.23 5.25 -10.72
CA ASN A 4 -28.30 6.03 -9.91
C ASN A 4 -27.16 5.13 -9.38
N GLY A 5 -25.90 5.54 -9.60
CA GLY A 5 -24.72 4.98 -8.92
C GLY A 5 -23.60 4.53 -9.85
N GLN A 6 -22.61 5.41 -10.02
CA GLN A 6 -21.27 5.20 -10.56
C GLN A 6 -20.64 3.84 -10.17
N GLY A 7 -20.89 2.78 -10.95
CA GLY A 7 -20.17 1.53 -10.84
C GLY A 7 -18.88 1.60 -11.66
N ASN A 8 -17.79 1.02 -11.15
CA ASN A 8 -16.51 0.98 -11.87
C ASN A 8 -16.67 0.17 -13.17
N ASP A 9 -16.41 0.78 -14.33
CA ASP A 9 -16.39 0.08 -15.62
C ASP A 9 -15.01 -0.57 -15.82
N TYR A 10 -14.84 -1.76 -15.24
CA TYR A 10 -13.58 -2.50 -15.29
C TYR A 10 -13.07 -2.77 -16.70
N ALA A 11 -13.96 -3.01 -17.67
CA ALA A 11 -13.57 -3.22 -19.06
C ALA A 11 -12.93 -1.97 -19.65
N ARG A 12 -13.45 -0.80 -19.27
CA ARG A 12 -12.89 0.49 -19.68
C ARG A 12 -11.59 0.83 -18.96
N SER A 13 -11.49 0.58 -17.65
CA SER A 13 -10.21 0.70 -16.93
C SER A 13 -9.13 -0.18 -17.58
N LEU A 14 -9.44 -1.45 -17.85
CA LEU A 14 -8.52 -2.36 -18.53
C LEU A 14 -8.15 -1.87 -19.94
N SER A 15 -9.11 -1.36 -20.72
CA SER A 15 -8.81 -0.79 -22.04
C SER A 15 -7.88 0.43 -21.96
N LEU A 16 -7.98 1.26 -20.92
CA LEU A 16 -7.10 2.43 -20.74
C LEU A 16 -5.70 2.01 -20.26
N LEU A 17 -5.63 0.99 -19.41
CA LEU A 17 -4.39 0.44 -18.86
C LEU A 17 -3.57 -0.32 -19.91
N TRP A 18 -4.23 -1.18 -20.70
CA TRP A 18 -3.59 -2.03 -21.70
C TRP A 18 -3.58 -1.42 -23.10
N GLY A 19 -4.35 -0.37 -23.33
CA GLY A 19 -4.43 0.31 -24.63
C GLY A 19 -3.13 1.04 -24.99
N SER A 20 -2.82 1.10 -26.28
CA SER A 20 -1.71 1.90 -26.78
C SER A 20 -1.95 3.38 -26.46
N GLN A 21 -0.97 4.04 -25.83
CA GLN A 21 -1.01 5.46 -25.47
C GLN A 21 -1.64 6.30 -26.59
N THR A 22 -2.71 7.03 -26.26
CA THR A 22 -3.37 7.91 -27.23
C THR A 22 -2.42 9.03 -27.64
N VAL A 23 -2.32 9.27 -28.95
CA VAL A 23 -1.53 10.38 -29.52
C VAL A 23 -1.98 11.68 -28.87
N PRO A 24 -1.06 12.56 -28.41
CA PRO A 24 -1.43 13.83 -27.79
C PRO A 24 -2.35 14.64 -28.70
N GLY A 25 -3.52 15.04 -28.20
CA GLY A 25 -4.36 16.00 -28.90
C GLY A 25 -3.70 17.37 -29.02
N ARG A 26 -4.34 18.33 -29.70
CA ARG A 26 -3.82 19.70 -29.90
C ARG A 26 -3.47 20.45 -28.59
N SER A 27 -4.01 20.04 -27.45
CA SER A 27 -3.69 20.60 -26.12
C SER A 27 -2.44 19.99 -25.47
N GLY A 28 -1.83 18.96 -26.05
CA GLY A 28 -0.72 18.22 -25.44
C GLY A 28 -1.12 17.40 -24.20
N LEU A 29 -2.43 17.26 -23.93
CA LEU A 29 -2.99 16.46 -22.84
C LEU A 29 -2.94 14.97 -23.19
N THR A 30 -2.53 14.14 -22.23
CA THR A 30 -2.45 12.68 -22.38
C THR A 30 -2.97 12.01 -21.09
N VAL A 31 -3.37 10.74 -21.18
CA VAL A 31 -3.75 9.94 -20.00
C VAL A 31 -2.64 9.97 -18.95
N GLN A 32 -1.38 9.82 -19.36
CA GLN A 32 -0.22 9.86 -18.45
C GLN A 32 -0.11 11.18 -17.68
N LYS A 33 -0.28 12.33 -18.35
CA LYS A 33 -0.25 13.64 -17.66
C LYS A 33 -1.38 13.79 -16.65
N ILE A 34 -2.56 13.25 -16.95
CA ILE A 34 -3.72 13.26 -16.04
C ILE A 34 -3.44 12.39 -14.82
N VAL A 35 -2.90 11.19 -15.03
CA VAL A 35 -2.52 10.26 -13.97
C VAL A 35 -1.43 10.86 -13.08
N SER A 36 -0.35 11.39 -13.66
CA SER A 36 0.72 12.04 -12.89
C SER A 36 0.20 13.21 -12.04
N ALA A 37 -0.62 14.10 -12.61
CA ALA A 37 -1.23 15.19 -11.84
C ALA A 37 -2.18 14.70 -10.73
N GLY A 38 -2.87 13.57 -10.95
CA GLY A 38 -3.69 12.92 -9.94
C GLY A 38 -2.86 12.32 -8.79
N MET A 39 -1.75 11.64 -9.12
CA MET A 39 -0.81 11.09 -8.13
C MET A 39 -0.18 12.20 -7.30
N GLU A 40 0.37 13.25 -7.92
CA GLU A 40 0.94 14.40 -7.20
C GLU A 40 -0.07 15.02 -6.23
N MET A 41 -1.33 15.19 -6.66
CA MET A 41 -2.38 15.74 -5.80
C MET A 41 -2.73 14.83 -4.63
N ALA A 42 -2.75 13.51 -4.85
CA ALA A 42 -3.02 12.53 -3.82
C ALA A 42 -1.85 12.38 -2.84
N ASP A 43 -0.61 12.48 -3.32
CA ASP A 43 0.60 12.49 -2.50
C ASP A 43 0.64 13.72 -1.57
N GLU A 44 0.27 14.90 -2.08
CA GLU A 44 0.29 16.16 -1.32
C GLU A 44 -0.87 16.27 -0.32
N ASN A 45 -2.09 15.91 -0.73
CA ASN A 45 -3.32 16.29 -0.03
C ASN A 45 -4.19 15.10 0.41
N GLY A 46 -3.76 13.87 0.12
CA GLY A 46 -4.56 12.67 0.32
C GLY A 46 -5.65 12.46 -0.74
N ILE A 47 -6.15 11.22 -0.82
CA ILE A 47 -7.07 10.78 -1.89
C ILE A 47 -8.47 11.40 -1.80
N GLU A 48 -8.86 11.82 -0.60
CA GLU A 48 -10.16 12.46 -0.35
C GLU A 48 -10.26 13.80 -1.04
N GLN A 49 -9.14 14.51 -1.19
CA GLN A 49 -9.09 15.81 -1.84
C GLN A 49 -9.05 15.71 -3.37
N LEU A 50 -8.84 14.52 -3.93
CA LEU A 50 -8.78 14.30 -5.38
C LEU A 50 -10.17 14.45 -6.03
N SER A 51 -10.26 15.30 -7.05
CA SER A 51 -11.44 15.39 -7.91
C SER A 51 -11.04 15.70 -9.36
N MET A 52 -11.87 15.28 -10.33
CA MET A 52 -11.62 15.57 -11.75
C MET A 52 -11.46 17.07 -12.00
N ARG A 53 -12.25 17.91 -11.32
CA ARG A 53 -12.17 19.37 -11.45
C ARG A 53 -10.82 19.92 -10.98
N LYS A 54 -10.37 19.53 -9.78
CA LYS A 54 -9.08 19.98 -9.25
C LYS A 54 -7.90 19.49 -10.10
N VAL A 55 -7.97 18.28 -10.64
CA VAL A 55 -6.95 17.77 -11.58
C VAL A 55 -6.91 18.62 -12.85
N ALA A 56 -8.08 19.02 -13.38
CA ALA A 56 -8.14 19.89 -14.56
C ALA A 56 -7.57 21.28 -14.29
N GLU A 57 -7.91 21.85 -13.13
CA GLU A 57 -7.38 23.14 -12.65
C GLU A 57 -5.85 23.09 -12.52
N ARG A 58 -5.29 22.02 -11.92
CA ARG A 58 -3.83 21.81 -11.84
C ARG A 58 -3.16 21.74 -13.20
N LEU A 59 -3.83 21.14 -14.19
CA LEU A 59 -3.34 21.01 -15.56
C LEU A 59 -3.63 22.23 -16.45
N GLY A 60 -4.31 23.26 -15.93
CA GLY A 60 -4.65 24.46 -16.70
C GLY A 60 -5.63 24.22 -17.86
N VAL A 61 -6.45 23.15 -17.77
CA VAL A 61 -7.43 22.78 -18.80
C VAL A 61 -8.86 22.80 -18.27
N GLY A 62 -9.84 22.90 -19.16
CA GLY A 62 -11.25 22.74 -18.77
C GLY A 62 -11.55 21.30 -18.34
N ALA A 63 -12.38 21.12 -17.30
CA ALA A 63 -12.74 19.79 -16.77
C ALA A 63 -13.32 18.84 -17.83
N MET A 64 -14.10 19.37 -18.79
CA MET A 64 -14.64 18.59 -19.91
C MET A 64 -13.55 17.93 -20.78
N SER A 65 -12.37 18.54 -20.87
CA SER A 65 -11.25 17.99 -21.64
C SER A 65 -10.69 16.72 -21.01
N LEU A 66 -10.74 16.57 -19.67
CA LEU A 66 -10.27 15.36 -19.00
C LEU A 66 -11.13 14.15 -19.32
N TYR A 67 -12.45 14.33 -19.36
CA TYR A 67 -13.41 13.25 -19.56
C TYR A 67 -13.29 12.56 -20.93
N THR A 68 -12.66 13.21 -21.91
CA THR A 68 -12.28 12.60 -23.19
C THR A 68 -11.22 11.50 -23.04
N TYR A 69 -10.36 11.60 -22.02
CA TYR A 69 -9.24 10.69 -21.78
C TYR A 69 -9.50 9.75 -20.61
N VAL A 70 -10.06 10.28 -19.52
CA VAL A 70 -10.34 9.54 -18.28
C VAL A 70 -11.78 9.84 -17.85
N PRO A 71 -12.71 8.89 -18.00
CA PRO A 71 -14.14 9.16 -17.95
C PRO A 71 -14.71 9.42 -16.55
N SER A 72 -14.03 9.01 -15.48
CA SER A 72 -14.43 9.35 -14.12
C SER A 72 -13.26 9.30 -13.13
N LYS A 73 -13.52 9.71 -11.88
CA LYS A 73 -12.56 9.55 -10.78
C LYS A 73 -12.22 8.08 -10.56
N SER A 74 -13.13 7.14 -10.79
CA SER A 74 -12.86 5.72 -10.54
C SER A 74 -11.80 5.16 -11.49
N GLU A 75 -11.93 5.41 -12.81
CA GLU A 75 -10.90 4.99 -13.76
C GLU A 75 -9.58 5.73 -13.51
N LEU A 76 -9.62 6.99 -13.07
CA LEU A 76 -8.40 7.71 -12.68
C LEU A 76 -7.68 7.00 -11.52
N LEU A 77 -8.42 6.57 -10.50
CA LEU A 77 -7.85 5.83 -9.35
C LEU A 77 -7.23 4.51 -9.79
N ASP A 78 -7.90 3.76 -10.68
CA ASP A 78 -7.37 2.49 -11.20
C ASP A 78 -6.06 2.72 -12.00
N LEU A 79 -6.01 3.78 -12.82
CA LEU A 79 -4.80 4.17 -13.56
C LEU A 79 -3.67 4.65 -12.65
N MET A 80 -3.99 5.42 -11.60
CA MET A 80 -3.02 5.87 -10.60
C MET A 80 -2.43 4.69 -9.82
N LEU A 81 -3.27 3.74 -9.40
CA LEU A 81 -2.83 2.54 -8.67
C LEU A 81 -1.86 1.71 -9.51
N ASP A 82 -2.19 1.44 -10.77
CA ASP A 82 -1.29 0.71 -11.67
C ASP A 82 -0.01 1.50 -11.93
N LYS A 83 -0.10 2.81 -12.19
CA LYS A 83 1.10 3.64 -12.40
C LYS A 83 1.99 3.72 -11.16
N ALA A 84 1.44 3.64 -9.96
CA ALA A 84 2.24 3.59 -8.74
C ALA A 84 3.08 2.31 -8.61
N GLN A 85 2.68 1.22 -9.27
CA GLN A 85 3.48 -0.02 -9.35
C GLN A 85 4.53 0.04 -10.45
N ALA A 86 4.51 1.06 -11.31
CA ALA A 86 5.48 1.19 -12.39
C ALA A 86 6.87 1.42 -11.81
N ASP A 87 7.86 0.71 -12.37
CA ASP A 87 9.26 0.82 -11.99
C ASP A 87 9.54 0.49 -10.52
N LEU A 88 8.61 -0.22 -9.85
CA LEU A 88 8.78 -0.67 -8.47
C LEU A 88 9.94 -1.66 -8.35
N TYR A 89 10.09 -2.50 -9.37
CA TYR A 89 11.25 -3.34 -9.62
C TYR A 89 11.85 -2.93 -10.96
N ASP A 90 13.17 -3.08 -11.10
CA ASP A 90 13.80 -2.92 -12.40
C ASP A 90 13.11 -3.86 -13.40
N SER A 91 12.58 -3.30 -14.49
CA SER A 91 11.75 -4.04 -15.45
C SER A 91 12.54 -5.19 -16.07
N GLY A 92 12.19 -6.43 -15.70
CA GLY A 92 12.91 -7.65 -16.10
C GLY A 92 13.98 -8.14 -15.12
N GLY A 93 14.10 -7.52 -13.95
CA GLY A 93 15.06 -7.88 -12.91
C GLY A 93 14.70 -9.19 -12.23
N ASP A 94 15.63 -10.14 -12.28
CA ASP A 94 15.63 -11.31 -11.40
C ASP A 94 15.81 -10.83 -9.95
N ILE A 95 14.70 -10.65 -9.22
CA ILE A 95 14.70 -10.19 -7.83
C ILE A 95 15.59 -11.08 -6.98
N ARG A 96 15.48 -12.41 -7.14
CA ARG A 96 16.27 -13.35 -6.35
C ARG A 96 17.75 -13.28 -6.73
N GLY A 97 18.07 -13.15 -8.01
CA GLY A 97 19.42 -12.93 -8.51
C GLY A 97 20.05 -11.64 -7.98
N ALA A 98 19.30 -10.53 -7.92
CA ALA A 98 19.73 -9.27 -7.32
C ALA A 98 20.03 -9.40 -5.82
N CYS A 99 19.42 -10.37 -5.15
CA CYS A 99 19.66 -10.73 -3.75
C CYS A 99 20.66 -11.91 -3.59
N GLY A 100 21.50 -12.17 -4.59
CA GLY A 100 22.55 -13.19 -4.51
C GLY A 100 22.05 -14.63 -4.60
N GLY A 101 20.79 -14.85 -5.00
CA GLY A 101 20.17 -16.18 -5.11
C GLY A 101 19.37 -16.60 -3.87
N GLU A 102 19.45 -15.84 -2.77
CA GLU A 102 18.83 -16.21 -1.50
C GLU A 102 17.36 -15.78 -1.44
N TRP A 103 16.46 -16.77 -1.31
CA TRP A 103 15.01 -16.52 -1.30
C TRP A 103 14.56 -15.69 -0.09
N SER A 104 15.23 -15.82 1.07
CA SER A 104 14.88 -15.05 2.26
C SER A 104 15.20 -13.58 2.08
N GLU A 105 16.33 -13.27 1.42
CA GLU A 105 16.71 -11.88 1.11
C GLU A 105 15.81 -11.29 0.02
N ALA A 106 15.36 -12.11 -0.95
CA ALA A 106 14.35 -11.69 -1.91
C ALA A 106 13.01 -11.31 -1.23
N ILE A 107 12.54 -12.08 -0.24
CA ILE A 107 11.36 -11.74 0.57
C ILE A 107 11.56 -10.41 1.31
N ARG A 108 12.74 -10.17 1.91
CA ARG A 108 13.06 -8.89 2.57
C ARG A 108 13.03 -7.73 1.60
N TYR A 109 13.60 -7.92 0.41
CA TYR A 109 13.62 -6.91 -0.62
C TYR A 109 12.20 -6.59 -1.10
N ILE A 110 11.37 -7.60 -1.38
CA ILE A 110 9.95 -7.41 -1.73
C ILE A 110 9.22 -6.62 -0.63
N ALA A 111 9.40 -7.01 0.63
CA ALA A 111 8.77 -6.36 1.76
C ALA A 111 9.18 -4.88 1.87
N LYS A 112 10.48 -4.60 1.77
CA LYS A 112 11.04 -3.25 1.85
C LYS A 112 10.55 -2.37 0.71
N THR A 113 10.59 -2.89 -0.52
CA THR A 113 10.14 -2.15 -1.71
C THR A 113 8.66 -1.79 -1.63
N ASN A 114 7.80 -2.71 -1.19
CA ASN A 114 6.38 -2.42 -0.98
C ASN A 114 6.16 -1.45 0.21
N TRP A 115 6.97 -1.53 1.27
CA TRP A 115 6.93 -0.58 2.38
C TRP A 115 7.26 0.85 1.91
N GLU A 116 8.31 1.00 1.10
CA GLU A 116 8.71 2.28 0.51
C GLU A 116 7.67 2.83 -0.46
N LEU A 117 6.99 1.96 -1.23
CA LEU A 117 5.86 2.33 -2.07
C LEU A 117 4.75 2.98 -1.26
N TYR A 118 4.31 2.35 -0.17
CA TYR A 118 3.26 2.92 0.67
C TYR A 118 3.69 4.25 1.29
N ARG A 119 4.95 4.36 1.76
CA ARG A 119 5.52 5.62 2.29
C ARG A 119 5.55 6.75 1.27
N LYS A 120 5.84 6.42 0.00
CA LYS A 120 5.84 7.38 -1.10
C LYS A 120 4.44 7.79 -1.52
N HIS A 121 3.49 6.85 -1.49
CA HIS A 121 2.11 7.03 -1.94
C HIS A 121 1.10 6.59 -0.86
N PRO A 122 0.96 7.35 0.25
CA PRO A 122 0.12 6.97 1.40
C PRO A 122 -1.35 6.73 1.05
N TRP A 123 -1.85 7.40 0.00
CA TRP A 123 -3.24 7.25 -0.46
C TRP A 123 -3.58 5.84 -0.95
N ILE A 124 -2.59 4.99 -1.27
CA ILE A 124 -2.84 3.62 -1.75
C ILE A 124 -3.55 2.81 -0.67
N VAL A 125 -3.17 2.94 0.61
CA VAL A 125 -3.78 2.15 1.68
C VAL A 125 -5.25 2.52 1.91
N ASP A 126 -5.68 3.74 1.59
CA ASP A 126 -7.08 4.15 1.70
C ASP A 126 -7.98 3.50 0.63
N LEU A 127 -7.38 2.93 -0.42
CA LEU A 127 -8.09 2.27 -1.52
C LEU A 127 -8.24 0.76 -1.32
N SER A 128 -7.71 0.20 -0.23
CA SER A 128 -7.76 -1.22 0.06
C SER A 128 -9.19 -1.74 0.24
N GLY A 129 -9.40 -2.99 -0.16
CA GLY A 129 -10.73 -3.60 -0.23
C GLY A 129 -11.46 -3.37 -1.56
N ARG A 130 -10.96 -2.47 -2.43
CA ARG A 130 -11.35 -2.46 -3.85
C ARG A 130 -10.79 -3.69 -4.54
N ARG A 131 -11.58 -4.31 -5.42
CA ARG A 131 -11.07 -5.36 -6.31
C ARG A 131 -10.01 -4.75 -7.23
N PRO A 132 -8.77 -5.27 -7.25
CA PRO A 132 -7.71 -4.70 -8.07
C PRO A 132 -8.06 -4.85 -9.55
N VAL A 133 -7.78 -3.80 -10.32
CA VAL A 133 -7.78 -3.89 -11.78
C VAL A 133 -6.43 -4.41 -12.20
N MET A 134 -6.42 -5.52 -12.95
CA MET A 134 -5.19 -6.16 -13.42
C MET A 134 -4.61 -5.37 -14.59
N GLY A 135 -3.98 -4.24 -14.28
CA GLY A 135 -3.19 -3.45 -15.22
C GLY A 135 -1.80 -4.06 -15.49
N PRO A 136 -1.07 -3.54 -16.50
CA PRO A 136 0.21 -4.10 -16.90
C PRO A 136 1.28 -4.05 -15.81
N HIS A 137 1.34 -2.97 -15.01
CA HIS A 137 2.34 -2.86 -13.94
C HIS A 137 1.95 -3.70 -12.72
N VAL A 138 0.65 -3.79 -12.39
CA VAL A 138 0.15 -4.69 -11.34
C VAL A 138 0.47 -6.14 -11.65
N LEU A 139 0.22 -6.60 -12.89
CA LEU A 139 0.55 -7.97 -13.29
C LEU A 139 2.05 -8.22 -13.33
N LEU A 140 2.85 -7.29 -13.86
CA LEU A 140 4.31 -7.43 -13.88
C LEU A 140 4.89 -7.51 -12.47
N LYS A 141 4.38 -6.70 -11.52
CA LYS A 141 4.76 -6.78 -10.11
C LYS A 141 4.49 -8.18 -9.55
N TYR A 142 3.29 -8.70 -9.75
CA TYR A 142 2.90 -10.03 -9.26
C TYR A 142 3.78 -11.13 -9.85
N GLU A 143 4.06 -11.09 -11.16
CA GLU A 143 4.95 -12.04 -11.83
C GLU A 143 6.36 -12.02 -11.20
N LEU A 144 6.97 -10.84 -11.06
CA LEU A 144 8.33 -10.71 -10.52
C LEU A 144 8.43 -11.18 -9.07
N GLU A 145 7.44 -10.85 -8.24
CA GLU A 145 7.38 -11.28 -6.84
C GLU A 145 7.18 -12.80 -6.71
N LEU A 146 6.38 -13.42 -7.57
CA LEU A 146 6.24 -14.88 -7.62
C LEU A 146 7.51 -15.57 -8.13
N CYS A 147 8.16 -15.05 -9.17
CA CYS A 147 9.43 -15.59 -9.67
C CYS A 147 10.52 -15.64 -8.60
N ALA A 148 10.49 -14.71 -7.63
CA ALA A 148 11.41 -14.74 -6.49
C ALA A 148 11.20 -15.95 -5.57
N LEU A 149 9.99 -16.48 -5.51
CA LEU A 149 9.60 -17.65 -4.72
C LEU A 149 9.62 -18.96 -5.52
N ASP A 150 9.70 -18.89 -6.85
CA ASP A 150 9.63 -20.06 -7.71
C ASP A 150 10.82 -21.02 -7.51
N GLY A 151 10.53 -22.32 -7.47
CA GLY A 151 11.55 -23.36 -7.33
C GLY A 151 12.20 -23.50 -5.95
N ILE A 152 11.71 -22.82 -4.90
CA ILE A 152 12.26 -22.94 -3.54
C ILE A 152 11.68 -24.12 -2.74
N GLY A 153 10.79 -24.91 -3.34
CA GLY A 153 10.11 -26.05 -2.70
C GLY A 153 8.69 -25.76 -2.20
N LEU A 154 8.10 -24.62 -2.57
CA LEU A 154 6.68 -24.33 -2.34
C LEU A 154 5.84 -24.82 -3.54
N SER A 155 4.59 -25.25 -3.27
CA SER A 155 3.57 -25.39 -4.31
C SER A 155 3.01 -24.03 -4.75
N ASP A 156 2.36 -23.96 -5.92
CA ASP A 156 1.75 -22.73 -6.44
C ASP A 156 0.81 -22.04 -5.43
N ILE A 157 0.04 -22.81 -4.67
CA ILE A 157 -0.87 -22.29 -3.63
C ILE A 157 -0.10 -21.75 -2.43
N GLU A 158 1.00 -22.40 -2.05
CA GLU A 158 1.86 -21.91 -0.96
C GLU A 158 2.63 -20.66 -1.38
N MET A 159 3.06 -20.56 -2.64
CA MET A 159 3.68 -19.36 -3.20
C MET A 159 2.72 -18.16 -3.14
N ASP A 160 1.51 -18.32 -3.67
CA ASP A 160 0.48 -17.27 -3.64
C ASP A 160 0.09 -16.88 -2.21
N SER A 161 -0.08 -17.88 -1.33
CA SER A 161 -0.43 -17.65 0.08
C SER A 161 0.69 -16.93 0.84
N THR A 162 1.96 -17.29 0.57
CA THR A 162 3.14 -16.67 1.18
C THR A 162 3.27 -15.22 0.73
N LEU A 163 3.15 -14.96 -0.58
CA LEU A 163 3.21 -13.61 -1.12
C LEU A 163 2.05 -12.76 -0.59
N SER A 164 0.83 -13.29 -0.57
CA SER A 164 -0.34 -12.61 -0.02
C SER A 164 -0.16 -12.25 1.46
N LEU A 165 0.33 -13.19 2.28
CA LEU A 165 0.62 -12.95 3.70
C LEU A 165 1.65 -11.83 3.87
N LEU A 166 2.74 -11.86 3.08
CA LEU A 166 3.77 -10.83 3.10
C LEU A 166 3.18 -9.46 2.77
N LEU A 167 2.51 -9.32 1.63
CA LEU A 167 1.99 -8.04 1.16
C LEU A 167 0.91 -7.47 2.10
N MET A 168 0.01 -8.31 2.62
CA MET A 168 -1.00 -7.89 3.60
C MET A 168 -0.35 -7.42 4.91
N HIS A 169 0.72 -8.08 5.36
CA HIS A 169 1.46 -7.66 6.56
C HIS A 169 2.11 -6.28 6.37
N VAL A 170 2.78 -6.07 5.23
CA VAL A 170 3.40 -4.79 4.89
C VAL A 170 2.35 -3.69 4.78
N GLU A 171 1.26 -3.95 4.05
CA GLU A 171 0.16 -3.00 3.88
C GLU A 171 -0.50 -2.63 5.22
N SER A 172 -0.76 -3.61 6.09
CA SER A 172 -1.38 -3.38 7.39
C SER A 172 -0.50 -2.52 8.30
N CYS A 173 0.81 -2.79 8.31
CA CYS A 173 1.75 -1.98 9.09
C CYS A 173 1.85 -0.55 8.52
N ALA A 174 1.86 -0.39 7.19
CA ALA A 174 1.92 0.92 6.55
C ALA A 174 0.63 1.73 6.82
N ARG A 175 -0.53 1.08 6.75
CA ARG A 175 -1.82 1.67 7.13
C ARG A 175 -1.81 2.18 8.56
N LEU A 176 -1.29 1.40 9.50
CA LEU A 176 -1.18 1.84 10.89
C LEU A 176 -0.25 3.04 11.02
N GLN A 177 0.90 3.04 10.33
CA GLN A 177 1.82 4.18 10.29
C GLN A 177 1.13 5.47 9.82
N PHE A 178 0.36 5.42 8.73
CA PHE A 178 -0.37 6.61 8.26
C PHE A 178 -1.51 7.02 9.18
N SER A 179 -2.21 6.05 9.78
CA SER A 179 -3.26 6.35 10.75
C SER A 179 -2.70 7.11 11.95
N MET A 180 -1.53 6.70 12.46
CA MET A 180 -0.86 7.38 13.57
C MET A 180 -0.40 8.79 13.16
N GLN A 181 0.25 8.94 12.00
CA GLN A 181 0.67 10.25 11.49
C GLN A 181 -0.50 11.22 11.30
N ARG A 182 -1.68 10.73 10.86
CA ARG A 182 -2.90 11.54 10.75
C ARG A 182 -3.42 11.98 12.11
N THR A 183 -3.41 11.07 13.09
CA THR A 183 -3.80 11.39 14.47
C THR A 183 -2.87 12.46 15.04
N GLU A 184 -1.55 12.26 14.96
CA GLU A 184 -0.53 13.23 15.42
C GLU A 184 -0.70 14.58 14.74
N ALA A 185 -0.86 14.64 13.41
CA ALA A 185 -1.03 15.90 12.68
C ALA A 185 -2.32 16.67 13.03
N SER A 186 -3.30 15.99 13.63
CA SER A 186 -4.57 16.59 14.09
C SER A 186 -4.62 16.82 15.61
N SER A 187 -3.62 16.31 16.33
CA SER A 187 -3.46 16.36 17.79
C SER A 187 -2.43 17.43 18.18
N GLU A 188 -2.56 17.99 19.37
CA GLU A 188 -1.52 18.85 19.96
C GLU A 188 -0.41 18.04 20.64
N LEU A 189 -0.67 16.75 20.90
CA LEU A 189 0.22 15.83 21.59
C LEU A 189 0.69 14.73 20.64
N ASP A 190 1.96 14.36 20.74
CA ASP A 190 2.45 13.09 20.18
C ASP A 190 1.95 11.88 21.00
N ASP A 191 2.18 10.66 20.50
CA ASP A 191 1.71 9.44 21.14
C ASP A 191 2.24 9.23 22.57
N ASN A 192 3.48 9.67 22.84
CA ASN A 192 4.09 9.52 24.15
C ASN A 192 3.51 10.52 25.13
N GLU A 193 3.37 11.77 24.71
CA GLU A 193 2.73 12.84 25.47
C GLU A 193 1.26 12.49 25.78
N TRP A 194 0.53 12.00 24.78
CA TRP A 194 -0.83 11.49 24.96
C TRP A 194 -0.90 10.38 26.02
N TRP A 195 0.07 9.45 26.02
CA TRP A 195 0.13 8.39 27.02
C TRP A 195 0.47 8.91 28.43
N LEU A 196 1.38 9.88 28.54
CA LEU A 196 1.74 10.51 29.80
C LEU A 196 0.57 11.27 30.44
N GLU A 197 -0.32 11.86 29.63
CA GLU A 197 -1.56 12.47 30.11
C GLU A 197 -2.63 11.43 30.49
N LEU A 198 -2.75 10.35 29.71
CA LEU A 198 -3.79 9.34 29.90
C LEU A 198 -3.50 8.38 31.07
N SER A 199 -2.23 7.99 31.28
CA SER A 199 -1.85 6.98 32.27
C SER A 199 -2.35 7.30 33.69
N PRO A 200 -2.18 8.52 34.24
CA PRO A 200 -2.69 8.86 35.58
C PRO A 200 -4.21 8.76 35.70
N VAL A 201 -4.94 9.06 34.62
CA VAL A 201 -6.40 8.92 34.58
C VAL A 201 -6.79 7.45 34.64
N LEU A 202 -6.13 6.59 33.84
CA LEU A 202 -6.36 5.15 33.85
C LEU A 202 -6.05 4.52 35.21
N ASP A 203 -4.96 4.94 35.85
CA ASP A 203 -4.56 4.46 37.19
C ASP A 203 -5.63 4.75 38.26
N ASN A 204 -6.36 5.85 38.13
CA ASN A 204 -7.40 6.22 39.09
C ASN A 204 -8.73 5.46 38.89
N ILE A 205 -9.02 5.02 37.67
CA ILE A 205 -10.32 4.37 37.34
C ILE A 205 -10.21 2.86 37.11
N THR A 206 -9.00 2.31 37.00
CA THR A 206 -8.76 0.91 36.62
C THR A 206 -8.17 0.10 37.76
N ASP A 207 -8.81 -1.02 38.08
CA ASP A 207 -8.19 -2.06 38.89
C ASP A 207 -7.28 -2.94 38.02
N TRP A 208 -5.99 -2.59 37.97
CA TRP A 208 -4.99 -3.29 37.17
C TRP A 208 -4.78 -4.75 37.58
N SER A 209 -5.21 -5.18 38.77
CA SER A 209 -5.16 -6.59 39.18
C SER A 209 -6.02 -7.49 38.29
N ARG A 210 -7.01 -6.92 37.59
CA ARG A 210 -7.85 -7.59 36.59
C ARG A 210 -7.17 -7.80 35.24
N PHE A 211 -6.07 -7.09 34.99
CA PHE A 211 -5.38 -7.02 33.69
C PHE A 211 -3.87 -7.33 33.77
N PRO A 212 -3.42 -8.34 34.55
CA PRO A 212 -2.01 -8.50 34.90
C PRO A 212 -1.09 -8.75 33.70
N VAL A 213 -1.61 -9.42 32.66
CA VAL A 213 -0.84 -9.71 31.44
C VAL A 213 -0.73 -8.47 30.56
N SER A 214 -1.85 -7.80 30.27
CA SER A 214 -1.85 -6.63 29.39
C SER A 214 -1.12 -5.45 30.02
N SER A 215 -1.17 -5.26 31.34
CA SER A 215 -0.36 -4.23 32.01
C SER A 215 1.13 -4.53 31.87
N ARG A 216 1.57 -5.76 32.17
CA ARG A 216 2.99 -6.13 32.02
C ARG A 216 3.48 -6.00 30.58
N VAL A 217 2.70 -6.46 29.61
CA VAL A 217 3.05 -6.40 28.18
C VAL A 217 3.02 -4.95 27.68
N GLY A 218 1.98 -4.20 28.02
CA GLY A 218 1.82 -2.80 27.66
C GLY A 218 2.96 -1.92 28.19
N ASN A 219 3.35 -2.11 29.45
CA ASN A 219 4.48 -1.38 30.04
C ASN A 219 5.79 -1.69 29.29
N ALA A 220 6.09 -2.96 29.04
CA ALA A 220 7.31 -3.34 28.32
C ALA A 220 7.33 -2.81 26.88
N ALA A 221 6.19 -2.85 26.17
CA ALA A 221 6.06 -2.33 24.82
C ALA A 221 6.17 -0.80 24.78
N GLY A 222 5.47 -0.11 25.70
CA GLY A 222 5.50 1.34 25.83
C GLY A 222 6.89 1.87 26.20
N GLU A 223 7.60 1.22 27.13
CA GLU A 223 8.98 1.58 27.49
C GLU A 223 9.93 1.44 26.29
N MET A 224 9.82 0.34 25.54
CA MET A 224 10.67 0.07 24.38
C MET A 224 10.42 1.05 23.22
N HIS A 225 9.14 1.34 22.93
CA HIS A 225 8.76 2.07 21.73
C HIS A 225 8.45 3.54 21.96
N GLN A 226 8.29 3.98 23.21
CA GLN A 226 7.81 5.32 23.56
C GLN A 226 6.51 5.67 22.81
N SER A 227 5.67 4.68 22.56
CA SER A 227 4.35 4.81 21.93
C SER A 227 3.54 3.56 22.26
N ALA A 228 2.21 3.68 22.20
CA ALA A 228 1.30 2.53 22.29
C ALA A 228 1.51 1.51 21.16
N TYR A 229 2.01 1.95 20.00
CA TYR A 229 2.24 1.10 18.83
C TYR A 229 3.55 1.47 18.13
N SER A 230 4.24 0.47 17.58
CA SER A 230 5.38 0.72 16.68
C SER A 230 5.16 -0.02 15.36
N PRO A 231 4.66 0.68 14.32
CA PRO A 231 4.42 0.09 13.01
C PRO A 231 5.68 -0.49 12.37
N GLU A 232 6.82 0.19 12.55
CA GLU A 232 8.11 -0.29 12.04
C GLU A 232 8.58 -1.55 12.77
N HIS A 233 8.44 -1.61 14.10
CA HIS A 233 8.76 -2.82 14.84
C HIS A 233 7.84 -3.98 14.44
N ALA A 234 6.53 -3.74 14.33
CA ALA A 234 5.56 -4.74 13.89
C ALA A 234 5.90 -5.26 12.48
N TYR A 235 6.24 -4.36 11.56
CA TYR A 235 6.70 -4.68 10.21
C TYR A 235 7.90 -5.63 10.24
N LEU A 236 8.99 -5.24 10.91
CA LEU A 236 10.23 -6.02 10.98
C LEU A 236 10.03 -7.37 11.69
N PHE A 237 9.36 -7.36 12.85
CA PHE A 237 9.12 -8.59 13.60
C PHE A 237 8.29 -9.59 12.79
N GLY A 238 7.20 -9.13 12.17
CA GLY A 238 6.34 -10.00 11.36
C GLY A 238 7.03 -10.52 10.11
N LEU A 239 7.87 -9.71 9.46
CA LEU A 239 8.70 -10.15 8.33
C LEU A 239 9.59 -11.34 8.71
N GLU A 240 10.28 -11.28 9.85
CA GLU A 240 11.10 -12.41 10.31
C GLU A 240 10.28 -13.65 10.63
N ARG A 241 9.05 -13.49 11.14
CA ARG A 241 8.16 -14.62 11.41
C ARG A 241 7.65 -15.26 10.13
N ILE A 242 7.35 -14.45 9.11
CA ILE A 242 6.96 -14.93 7.79
C ILE A 242 8.10 -15.72 7.16
N ILE A 243 9.32 -15.18 7.11
CA ILE A 243 10.51 -15.87 6.56
C ILE A 243 10.75 -17.21 7.30
N ALA A 244 10.70 -17.21 8.63
CA ALA A 244 10.86 -18.44 9.40
C ALA A 244 9.74 -19.46 9.15
N GLY A 245 8.50 -18.99 8.98
CA GLY A 245 7.35 -19.83 8.61
C GLY A 245 7.51 -20.45 7.23
N THR A 246 7.96 -19.67 6.24
CA THR A 246 8.25 -20.14 4.88
C THR A 246 9.37 -21.19 4.88
N ALA A 247 10.46 -20.95 5.63
CA ALA A 247 11.53 -21.95 5.80
C ALA A 247 11.00 -23.28 6.35
N ALA A 248 10.09 -23.23 7.31
CA ALA A 248 9.47 -24.43 7.89
C ALA A 248 8.52 -25.15 6.93
N LEU A 249 7.86 -24.43 6.00
CA LEU A 249 7.05 -25.04 4.93
C LEU A 249 7.94 -25.77 3.93
N ILE A 250 9.00 -25.10 3.45
CA ILE A 250 9.99 -25.68 2.54
C ILE A 250 10.60 -26.96 3.15
N GLY A 251 10.99 -26.91 4.43
CA GLY A 251 11.60 -28.05 5.12
C GLY A 251 10.67 -29.25 5.32
N LYS A 252 9.35 -29.10 5.21
CA LYS A 252 8.37 -30.20 5.27
C LYS A 252 8.12 -30.87 3.91
N ALA A 253 8.50 -30.22 2.81
CA ALA A 253 8.32 -30.73 1.45
C ALA A 253 9.47 -31.68 1.01
N THR A 254 10.43 -31.94 1.91
CA THR A 254 11.56 -32.87 1.74
C THR A 254 11.35 -34.14 2.56
#